data_AF-A0A7S4S0A8-F1
#
_entry.id   AF-A0A7S4S0A8-F1
#
_cell.length_a   1.000
_cell.length_b   1.000
_cell.length_c   1.000
_cell.angle_alpha   90.00
_cell.angle_beta   90.00
_cell.angle_gamma   90.00
#
_symmetry.space_group_name_H-M   'P 1'
#
loop_
_entity.id
_entity.type
_entity.pdbx_description
1 polymer ?
#
loop_
_entity_poly.entity_id
_entity_poly.type
_entity_poly.pdbx_seq_one_letter_code
_entity_poly.pdbx_strand_id
1 'polypeptide(L)'
;AAAEPPPTAAALPEALPAPAPRLRHIGASYVLPLTQILRCEGAPSLSFEVPTLPAAWPLRAFLRGDAATSAWARIDLAVDDLAGREPPPLLSCALASQQNADRGAGHCRLVIRNSADAEVAYIVAQDGRCAVQRHKQASWDIEGHLEGAERWVGVFLQGERIAQATSFASDDANPRDVEFMQVDTQADIQSPESAMLLVCFLAVLVFRLQADGGGCVA
;
A
#
# COMPACT_ATOMS: atom_id res chain seq x y z
N ALA A 1 59.41 27.80 26.51
CA ALA A 1 57.93 27.85 26.56
C ALA A 1 57.44 28.11 25.14
N ALA A 2 56.97 27.06 24.46
CA ALA A 2 56.40 27.16 23.13
C ALA A 2 54.88 27.30 23.28
N ALA A 3 54.30 28.32 22.65
CA ALA A 3 52.88 28.60 22.67
C ALA A 3 52.12 27.63 21.76
N GLU A 4 51.08 26.99 22.29
CA GLU A 4 50.15 26.16 21.51
C GLU A 4 49.37 27.02 20.50
N PRO A 5 49.14 26.52 19.27
CA PRO A 5 48.25 27.18 18.32
C PRO A 5 46.77 27.02 18.73
N PRO A 6 45.90 27.98 18.39
CA PRO A 6 44.48 27.92 18.74
C PRO A 6 43.77 26.79 17.99
N PRO A 7 42.71 26.20 18.57
CA PRO A 7 41.94 25.13 17.95
C PRO A 7 41.24 25.63 16.68
N THR A 8 41.58 24.99 15.57
CA THR A 8 40.93 25.13 14.26
C THR A 8 39.42 24.96 14.42
N ALA A 9 38.65 25.99 14.07
CA ALA A 9 37.20 25.95 14.03
C ALA A 9 36.76 24.79 13.12
N ALA A 10 36.08 23.81 13.71
CA ALA A 10 35.51 22.69 12.98
C ALA A 10 34.55 23.22 11.90
N ALA A 11 34.80 22.85 10.65
CA ALA A 11 33.93 23.16 9.54
C ALA A 11 32.53 22.57 9.83
N LEU A 12 31.50 23.41 9.73
CA LEU A 12 30.10 22.97 9.78
C LEU A 12 29.85 21.98 8.63
N PRO A 13 29.13 20.86 8.88
CA PRO A 13 28.82 19.91 7.82
C PRO A 13 28.03 20.58 6.69
N GLU A 14 28.53 20.41 5.47
CA GLU A 14 27.88 20.76 4.21
C GLU A 14 26.49 20.13 4.15
N ALA A 15 25.48 20.99 3.96
CA ALA A 15 24.09 20.70 3.62
C ALA A 15 23.41 19.52 4.35
N LEU A 16 22.47 19.87 5.25
CA LEU A 16 21.50 18.90 5.77
C LEU A 16 20.79 18.21 4.59
N PRO A 17 20.59 16.88 4.63
CA PRO A 17 19.85 16.18 3.59
C PRO A 17 18.48 16.82 3.40
N ALA A 18 18.04 16.94 2.15
CA ALA A 18 16.71 17.47 1.85
C ALA A 18 15.67 16.71 2.69
N PRO A 19 14.73 17.40 3.35
CA PRO A 19 13.75 16.75 4.19
C PRO A 19 13.02 15.70 3.35
N ALA A 20 12.93 14.48 3.88
CA ALA A 20 12.20 13.40 3.22
C ALA A 20 10.80 13.92 2.82
N PRO A 21 10.33 13.62 1.60
CA PRO A 21 9.01 14.10 1.16
C PRO A 21 7.94 13.59 2.14
N ARG A 22 7.15 14.52 2.69
CA ARG A 22 6.06 14.23 3.63
C ARG A 22 4.73 14.65 3.01
N LEU A 23 3.66 13.98 3.40
CA LEU A 23 2.32 14.45 3.10
C LEU A 23 2.12 15.86 3.68
N ARG A 24 1.37 16.71 2.95
CA ARG A 24 1.08 18.08 3.40
C ARG A 24 0.21 18.11 4.66
N HIS A 25 -0.68 17.13 4.79
CA HIS A 25 -1.52 16.86 5.96
C HIS A 25 -1.87 15.36 5.98
N ILE A 26 -2.35 14.88 7.13
CA ILE A 26 -2.80 13.50 7.30
C ILE A 26 -4.29 13.56 7.67
N GLY A 27 -5.15 13.10 6.76
CA GLY A 27 -6.59 12.96 6.98
C GLY A 27 -6.97 11.60 7.58
N ALA A 28 -6.21 10.55 7.26
CA ALA A 28 -6.33 9.24 7.89
C ALA A 28 -4.99 8.50 7.95
N SER A 29 -4.86 7.63 8.95
CA SER A 29 -3.78 6.66 9.07
C SER A 29 -4.35 5.27 9.29
N TYR A 30 -3.72 4.27 8.69
CA TYR A 30 -4.04 2.86 8.80
C TYR A 30 -2.80 2.06 9.17
N VAL A 31 -2.96 0.93 9.85
CA VAL A 31 -1.84 0.03 10.15
C VAL A 31 -2.09 -1.34 9.53
N LEU A 32 -1.11 -1.82 8.76
CA LEU A 32 -1.16 -3.11 8.09
C LEU A 32 -0.15 -4.09 8.71
N PRO A 33 -0.51 -5.36 8.95
CA PRO A 33 0.40 -6.36 9.49
C PRO A 33 1.32 -6.90 8.39
N LEU A 34 2.35 -6.12 8.03
CA LEU A 34 3.23 -6.38 6.90
C LEU A 34 3.80 -7.81 6.96
N THR A 35 4.38 -8.23 8.07
CA THR A 35 4.94 -9.59 8.20
C THR A 35 3.91 -10.70 7.93
N GLN A 36 2.64 -10.52 8.31
CA GLN A 36 1.60 -11.53 8.05
C GLN A 36 1.26 -11.59 6.56
N ILE A 37 1.09 -10.43 5.94
CA ILE A 37 0.79 -10.33 4.50
C ILE A 37 1.91 -10.98 3.67
N LEU A 38 3.18 -10.71 4.03
CA LEU A 38 4.34 -11.23 3.30
C LEU A 38 4.63 -12.72 3.54
N ARG A 39 4.27 -13.27 4.72
CA ARG A 39 4.57 -14.68 5.07
C ARG A 39 3.45 -15.66 4.71
N CYS A 40 2.24 -15.18 4.45
CA CYS A 40 1.09 -16.02 4.16
C CYS A 40 0.95 -16.41 2.67
N GLU A 41 2.04 -16.39 1.90
CA GLU A 41 2.04 -16.89 0.52
C GLU A 41 1.60 -18.36 0.49
N GLY A 42 0.60 -18.68 -0.34
CA GLY A 42 0.00 -20.02 -0.43
C GLY A 42 -1.13 -20.32 0.56
N ALA A 43 -1.48 -19.41 1.48
CA ALA A 43 -2.69 -19.58 2.30
C ALA A 43 -3.97 -19.36 1.46
N PRO A 44 -5.04 -20.15 1.69
CA PRO A 44 -6.30 -19.98 0.95
C PRO A 44 -6.99 -18.65 1.29
N SER A 45 -6.78 -18.16 2.51
CA SER A 45 -7.28 -16.85 2.96
C SER A 45 -6.44 -16.31 4.12
N LEU A 46 -6.39 -14.99 4.22
CA LEU A 46 -5.89 -14.24 5.38
C LEU A 46 -6.87 -13.12 5.67
N SER A 47 -7.25 -12.93 6.93
CA SER A 47 -8.10 -11.80 7.33
C SER A 47 -7.53 -11.12 8.57
N PHE A 48 -7.56 -9.79 8.58
CA PHE A 48 -7.09 -9.01 9.71
C PHE A 48 -7.88 -7.71 9.83
N GLU A 49 -7.96 -7.21 11.06
CA GLU A 49 -8.46 -5.88 11.34
C GLU A 49 -7.42 -4.84 10.91
N VAL A 50 -7.90 -3.70 10.43
CA VAL A 50 -7.09 -2.57 10.02
C VAL A 50 -7.31 -1.46 11.06
N PRO A 51 -6.40 -1.28 12.02
CA PRO A 51 -6.45 -0.15 12.94
C PRO A 51 -6.48 1.17 12.15
N THR A 52 -7.34 2.10 12.57
CA THR A 52 -7.55 3.38 11.88
C THR A 52 -7.43 4.56 12.83
N LEU A 53 -6.87 5.68 12.34
CA LEU A 53 -6.75 6.95 13.05
C LEU A 53 -7.14 8.12 12.12
N PRO A 54 -7.96 9.09 12.56
CA PRO A 54 -8.72 9.08 13.82
C PRO A 54 -9.69 7.89 13.87
N ALA A 55 -10.01 7.40 15.07
CA ALA A 55 -10.85 6.21 15.21
C ALA A 55 -12.19 6.37 14.44
N ALA A 56 -12.38 5.53 13.43
CA ALA A 56 -13.59 5.51 12.60
C ALA A 56 -14.21 4.11 12.63
N TRP A 57 -14.96 3.78 11.57
CA TRP A 57 -15.51 2.44 11.37
C TRP A 57 -14.39 1.39 11.39
N PRO A 58 -14.53 0.28 12.15
CA PRO A 58 -13.55 -0.78 12.14
C PRO A 58 -13.50 -1.36 10.72
N LEU A 59 -12.33 -1.32 10.11
CA LEU A 59 -12.11 -1.90 8.79
C LEU A 59 -11.49 -3.29 8.95
N ARG A 60 -11.92 -4.23 8.12
CA ARG A 60 -11.35 -5.57 8.03
C ARG A 60 -10.97 -5.83 6.59
N ALA A 61 -9.74 -6.30 6.39
CA ALA A 61 -9.25 -6.74 5.09
C ALA A 61 -9.31 -8.27 5.02
N PHE A 62 -9.77 -8.77 3.88
CA PHE A 62 -9.81 -10.19 3.55
C PHE A 62 -9.00 -10.40 2.28
N LEU A 63 -7.91 -11.15 2.39
CA LEU A 63 -7.12 -11.62 1.27
C LEU A 63 -7.56 -13.03 0.95
N ARG A 64 -7.81 -13.31 -0.32
CA ARG A 64 -8.30 -14.60 -0.80
C ARG A 64 -7.37 -15.13 -1.87
N GLY A 65 -6.83 -16.32 -1.64
CA GLY A 65 -5.99 -17.04 -2.59
C GLY A 65 -6.82 -17.72 -3.67
N ASP A 66 -6.21 -17.97 -4.82
CA ASP A 66 -6.74 -18.87 -5.84
C ASP A 66 -6.24 -20.28 -5.55
N ALA A 67 -7.19 -21.21 -5.39
CA ALA A 67 -6.92 -22.61 -5.12
C ALA A 67 -6.10 -23.31 -6.22
N ALA A 68 -6.14 -22.80 -7.46
CA ALA A 68 -5.40 -23.36 -8.57
C ALA A 68 -3.92 -22.94 -8.60
N THR A 69 -3.63 -21.70 -8.20
CA THR A 69 -2.31 -21.08 -8.36
C THR A 69 -1.56 -20.88 -7.05
N SER A 70 -2.23 -21.03 -5.90
CA SER A 70 -1.69 -20.66 -4.58
C SER A 70 -1.30 -19.17 -4.48
N ALA A 71 -1.67 -18.37 -5.48
CA ALA A 71 -1.47 -16.95 -5.58
C ALA A 71 -2.59 -16.20 -4.85
N TRP A 72 -2.34 -14.98 -4.41
CA TRP A 72 -3.43 -14.08 -4.04
C TRP A 72 -4.23 -13.70 -5.27
N ALA A 73 -5.56 -13.80 -5.18
CA ALA A 73 -6.46 -13.54 -6.31
C ALA A 73 -7.35 -12.32 -6.08
N ARG A 74 -7.72 -12.08 -4.81
CA ARG A 74 -8.69 -11.06 -4.45
C ARG A 74 -8.42 -10.47 -3.07
N ILE A 75 -8.68 -9.18 -2.97
CA ILE A 75 -8.68 -8.38 -1.74
C ILE A 75 -10.09 -7.84 -1.58
N ASP A 76 -10.68 -8.03 -0.41
CA ASP A 76 -11.97 -7.46 -0.04
C ASP A 76 -11.74 -6.58 1.21
N LEU A 77 -12.13 -5.31 1.14
CA LEU A 77 -12.12 -4.39 2.27
C LEU A 77 -13.57 -4.19 2.71
N ALA A 78 -13.86 -4.44 3.98
CA ALA A 78 -15.21 -4.31 4.51
C ALA A 78 -15.22 -3.59 5.87
N VAL A 79 -16.39 -3.07 6.25
CA VAL A 79 -16.62 -2.62 7.63
C VAL A 79 -16.88 -3.84 8.48
N ASP A 80 -16.14 -3.99 9.57
CA ASP A 80 -16.34 -5.07 10.52
C ASP A 80 -17.71 -4.90 11.20
N ASP A 81 -18.63 -5.82 10.90
CA ASP A 81 -19.92 -5.90 11.58
C ASP A 81 -19.78 -6.91 12.72
N LEU A 82 -20.06 -6.47 13.95
CA LEU A 82 -20.04 -7.29 15.17
C LEU A 82 -20.97 -8.52 15.09
N ALA A 83 -21.78 -8.65 14.04
CA ALA A 83 -22.70 -9.75 13.78
C ALA A 83 -22.05 -11.10 13.40
N GLY A 84 -20.71 -11.20 13.29
CA GLY A 84 -20.00 -12.48 13.12
C GLY A 84 -20.24 -13.19 11.76
N ARG A 85 -20.82 -12.49 10.79
CA ARG A 85 -20.90 -12.91 9.38
C ARG A 85 -19.89 -12.11 8.57
N GLU A 86 -19.39 -12.68 7.48
CA GLU A 86 -18.56 -11.92 6.55
C GLU A 86 -19.39 -10.78 5.94
N PRO A 87 -19.04 -9.51 6.22
CA PRO A 87 -19.80 -8.37 5.74
C PRO A 87 -19.60 -8.19 4.23
N PRO A 88 -20.57 -7.59 3.51
CA PRO A 88 -20.37 -7.25 2.10
C PRO A 88 -19.17 -6.30 1.95
N PRO A 89 -18.30 -6.51 0.96
CA PRO A 89 -17.14 -5.65 0.77
C PRO A 89 -17.56 -4.24 0.38
N LEU A 90 -16.94 -3.23 1.00
CA LEU A 90 -16.99 -1.84 0.55
C LEU A 90 -16.32 -1.71 -0.81
N LEU A 91 -15.12 -2.29 -0.91
CA LEU A 91 -14.30 -2.34 -2.10
C LEU A 91 -13.74 -3.75 -2.26
N SER A 92 -13.68 -4.22 -3.49
CA SER A 92 -13.01 -5.45 -3.86
C SER A 92 -11.97 -5.16 -4.93
N CYS A 93 -10.82 -5.78 -4.86
CA CYS A 93 -9.74 -5.66 -5.84
C CYS A 93 -9.30 -7.06 -6.27
N ALA A 94 -9.31 -7.33 -7.56
CA ALA A 94 -8.92 -8.64 -8.09
C ALA A 94 -8.24 -8.49 -9.45
N LEU A 95 -7.44 -9.49 -9.84
CA LEU A 95 -6.90 -9.59 -11.19
C LEU A 95 -8.04 -9.60 -12.22
N ALA A 96 -7.89 -8.81 -13.28
CA ALA A 96 -8.79 -8.88 -14.43
C ALA A 96 -8.66 -10.28 -15.03
N SER A 97 -9.73 -11.08 -14.98
CA SER A 97 -9.77 -12.37 -15.65
C SER A 97 -9.39 -12.17 -17.13
N GLN A 98 -8.44 -12.97 -17.62
CA GLN A 98 -7.91 -12.90 -18.99
C GLN A 98 -8.96 -13.05 -20.12
N GLN A 99 -10.24 -13.25 -19.79
CA GLN A 99 -11.32 -13.37 -20.77
C GLN A 99 -11.57 -12.09 -21.59
N ASN A 100 -11.09 -10.93 -21.13
CA ASN A 100 -11.10 -9.66 -21.89
C ASN A 100 -9.70 -9.16 -22.26
N ALA A 101 -8.67 -10.01 -22.15
CA ALA A 101 -7.34 -9.65 -22.62
C ALA A 101 -7.35 -9.66 -24.15
N ASP A 102 -7.55 -8.48 -24.74
CA ASP A 102 -6.95 -8.19 -26.04
C ASP A 102 -5.48 -8.61 -25.93
N ARG A 103 -5.07 -9.62 -26.70
CA ARG A 103 -3.82 -10.37 -26.54
C ARG A 103 -2.62 -9.57 -27.03
N GLY A 104 -2.44 -8.37 -26.48
CA GLY A 104 -1.35 -7.47 -26.78
C GLY A 104 -0.82 -6.83 -25.51
N ALA A 105 0.37 -7.25 -25.13
CA ALA A 105 1.20 -6.72 -24.04
C ALA A 105 0.85 -7.20 -22.62
N GLY A 106 1.89 -7.69 -21.92
CA GLY A 106 1.85 -8.30 -20.59
C GLY A 106 1.55 -7.31 -19.46
N HIS A 107 0.49 -6.53 -19.59
CA HIS A 107 0.03 -5.59 -18.59
C HIS A 107 -0.78 -6.33 -17.53
N CYS A 108 -0.33 -6.22 -16.29
CA CYS A 108 -1.11 -6.69 -15.16
C CYS A 108 -2.14 -5.63 -14.80
N ARG A 109 -3.43 -6.02 -14.87
CA ARG A 109 -4.56 -5.15 -14.56
C ARG A 109 -5.32 -5.70 -13.36
N LEU A 110 -5.35 -4.94 -12.28
CA LEU A 110 -6.24 -5.18 -11.15
C LEU A 110 -7.47 -4.30 -11.25
N VAL A 111 -8.65 -4.85 -11.01
CA VAL A 111 -9.92 -4.13 -11.08
C VAL A 111 -10.43 -3.90 -9.67
N ILE A 112 -10.71 -2.63 -9.34
CA ILE A 112 -11.33 -2.23 -8.08
C ILE A 112 -12.82 -2.01 -8.33
N ARG A 113 -13.66 -2.74 -7.60
CA ARG A 113 -15.12 -2.65 -7.65
C ARG A 113 -15.70 -2.24 -6.31
N ASN A 114 -16.83 -1.55 -6.32
CA ASN A 114 -17.58 -1.23 -5.11
C ASN A 114 -18.53 -2.37 -4.69
N SER A 115 -19.30 -2.15 -3.61
CA SER A 115 -20.31 -3.10 -3.10
C SER A 115 -21.44 -3.45 -4.08
N ALA A 116 -21.63 -2.65 -5.13
CA ALA A 116 -22.57 -2.93 -6.21
C ALA A 116 -21.93 -3.65 -7.41
N ASP A 117 -20.70 -4.14 -7.26
CA ASP A 117 -19.88 -4.78 -8.30
C ASP A 117 -19.56 -3.87 -9.51
N ALA A 118 -19.76 -2.56 -9.36
CA ALA A 118 -19.40 -1.59 -10.38
C ALA A 118 -17.90 -1.29 -10.32
N GLU A 119 -17.21 -1.32 -11.47
CA GLU A 119 -15.81 -0.90 -11.59
C GLU A 119 -15.69 0.60 -11.28
N VAL A 120 -14.93 0.93 -10.24
CA VAL A 120 -14.68 2.32 -9.81
C VAL A 120 -13.27 2.79 -10.18
N ALA A 121 -12.33 1.85 -10.24
CA ALA A 121 -10.95 2.11 -10.62
C ALA A 121 -10.27 0.81 -11.10
N TYR A 122 -9.10 0.95 -11.71
CA TYR A 122 -8.22 -0.18 -11.98
C TYR A 122 -6.77 0.23 -11.82
N ILE A 123 -5.93 -0.70 -11.40
CA ILE A 123 -4.49 -0.52 -11.28
C ILE A 123 -3.84 -1.20 -12.48
N VAL A 124 -2.99 -0.48 -13.20
CA VAL A 124 -2.18 -1.03 -14.30
C VAL A 124 -0.73 -0.99 -13.87
N ALA A 125 -0.05 -2.14 -13.96
CA ALA A 125 1.39 -2.23 -13.90
C ALA A 125 1.94 -2.44 -15.31
N GLN A 126 2.73 -1.50 -15.80
CA GLN A 126 3.34 -1.50 -17.12
C GLN A 126 4.73 -0.86 -17.08
N ASP A 127 5.73 -1.52 -17.70
CA ASP A 127 7.08 -0.97 -17.90
C ASP A 127 7.72 -0.41 -16.62
N GLY A 128 7.48 -1.10 -15.50
CA GLY A 128 7.98 -0.66 -14.22
C GLY A 128 7.27 0.56 -13.64
N ARG A 129 6.06 0.87 -14.10
CA ARG A 129 5.23 1.93 -13.54
C ARG A 129 3.89 1.34 -13.14
N CYS A 130 3.43 1.71 -11.96
CA CYS A 130 2.11 1.36 -11.47
C CYS A 130 1.25 2.62 -11.45
N ALA A 131 0.06 2.56 -12.02
CA ALA A 131 -0.86 3.69 -12.01
C ALA A 131 -2.30 3.26 -11.74
N VAL A 132 -3.03 4.07 -10.98
CA VAL A 132 -4.46 3.91 -10.72
C VAL A 132 -5.22 4.78 -11.70
N GLN A 133 -6.07 4.15 -12.50
CA GLN A 133 -6.97 4.80 -13.44
C GLN A 133 -8.37 4.82 -12.84
N ARG A 134 -8.97 6.01 -12.80
CA ARG A 134 -10.29 6.25 -12.20
C ARG A 134 -11.20 6.87 -13.26
N HIS A 135 -12.49 6.51 -13.26
CA HIS A 135 -13.39 6.97 -14.31
C HIS A 135 -13.55 8.50 -14.29
N LYS A 136 -13.16 9.16 -15.40
CA LYS A 136 -13.23 10.64 -15.58
C LYS A 136 -12.48 11.45 -14.53
N GLN A 137 -11.51 10.84 -13.85
CA GLN A 137 -10.67 11.51 -12.84
C GLN A 137 -9.21 11.40 -13.24
N ALA A 138 -8.38 12.27 -12.67
CA ALA A 138 -6.94 12.20 -12.86
C ALA A 138 -6.39 10.87 -12.33
N SER A 139 -5.44 10.30 -13.08
CA SER A 139 -4.73 9.09 -12.67
C SER A 139 -3.85 9.37 -11.47
N TRP A 140 -3.59 8.32 -10.70
CA TRP A 140 -2.57 8.33 -9.66
C TRP A 140 -1.39 7.49 -10.07
N ASP A 141 -0.19 7.96 -9.79
CA ASP A 141 1.02 7.17 -9.93
C ASP A 141 1.31 6.48 -8.60
N ILE A 142 1.73 5.22 -8.66
CA ILE A 142 2.16 4.44 -7.52
C ILE A 142 3.65 4.17 -7.69
N GLU A 143 4.43 4.55 -6.68
CA GLU A 143 5.83 4.20 -6.55
C GLU A 143 6.00 3.38 -5.27
N GLY A 144 6.91 2.41 -5.27
CA GLY A 144 7.16 1.64 -4.07
C GLY A 144 8.50 0.95 -4.09
N HIS A 145 9.08 0.84 -2.90
CA HIS A 145 10.28 0.08 -2.61
C HIS A 145 9.93 -0.89 -1.49
N LEU A 146 9.71 -2.17 -1.84
CA LEU A 146 9.38 -3.21 -0.85
C LEU A 146 10.58 -4.11 -0.51
N GLU A 147 11.73 -3.85 -1.12
CA GLU A 147 12.98 -4.56 -0.88
C GLU A 147 13.79 -3.87 0.23
N GLY A 148 14.71 -4.60 0.86
CA GLY A 148 15.57 -4.06 1.92
C GLY A 148 14.87 -3.82 3.26
N ALA A 149 15.52 -3.03 4.11
CA ALA A 149 15.09 -2.72 5.48
C ALA A 149 14.12 -1.53 5.54
N GLU A 150 14.24 -0.57 4.62
CA GLU A 150 13.38 0.62 4.56
C GLU A 150 12.32 0.44 3.48
N ARG A 151 11.16 -0.11 3.86
CA ARG A 151 10.07 -0.34 2.91
C ARG A 151 9.11 0.83 2.90
N TRP A 152 8.82 1.32 1.71
CA TRP A 152 7.86 2.39 1.53
C TRP A 152 7.07 2.27 0.24
N VAL A 153 5.89 2.88 0.21
CA VAL A 153 5.05 3.04 -0.98
C VAL A 153 4.51 4.45 -0.97
N GLY A 154 4.40 5.10 -2.13
CA GLY A 154 3.83 6.42 -2.30
C GLY A 154 2.77 6.40 -3.40
N VAL A 155 1.69 7.13 -3.19
CA VAL A 155 0.68 7.41 -4.22
C VAL A 155 0.69 8.90 -4.53
N PHE A 156 0.78 9.23 -5.82
CA PHE A 156 0.98 10.59 -6.31
C PHE A 156 -0.15 11.00 -7.25
N LEU A 157 -0.62 12.23 -7.08
CA LEU A 157 -1.54 12.88 -8.00
C LEU A 157 -0.80 14.06 -8.64
N GLN A 158 -0.56 13.99 -9.95
CA GLN A 158 0.15 15.06 -10.68
C GLN A 158 1.51 15.43 -10.05
N GLY A 159 2.25 14.43 -9.57
CA GLY A 159 3.54 14.61 -8.89
C GLY A 159 3.45 15.03 -7.41
N GLU A 160 2.26 15.31 -6.89
CA GLU A 160 2.06 15.57 -5.46
C GLU A 160 1.74 14.27 -4.72
N ARG A 161 2.46 13.97 -3.65
CA ARG A 161 2.20 12.78 -2.83
C ARG A 161 0.91 12.96 -2.01
N ILE A 162 -0.10 12.14 -2.31
CA ILE A 162 -1.41 12.16 -1.64
C ILE A 162 -1.60 11.04 -0.62
N ALA A 163 -0.77 10.00 -0.68
CA ALA A 163 -0.67 8.99 0.36
C ALA A 163 0.73 8.39 0.40
N GLN A 164 1.09 7.83 1.55
CA GLN A 164 2.35 7.13 1.74
C GLN A 164 2.18 5.97 2.69
N ALA A 165 3.01 4.96 2.54
CA ALA A 165 3.13 3.87 3.47
C ALA A 165 4.59 3.68 3.84
N THR A 166 4.89 3.49 5.12
CA THR A 166 6.24 3.27 5.64
C THR A 166 6.23 2.11 6.62
N SER A 167 7.20 1.21 6.50
CA SER A 167 7.33 0.13 7.46
C SER A 167 7.95 0.59 8.78
N PHE A 168 7.57 -0.09 9.86
CA PHE A 168 8.13 0.10 11.18
C PHE A 168 8.10 -1.22 11.94
N ALA A 169 9.10 -1.43 12.79
CA ALA A 169 9.16 -2.58 13.68
C ALA A 169 8.42 -2.28 14.98
N SER A 170 7.85 -3.31 15.60
CA SER A 170 7.37 -3.21 16.98
C SER A 170 8.55 -3.15 17.94
N ASP A 171 8.58 -2.15 18.84
CA ASP A 171 9.62 -1.98 19.87
C ASP A 171 9.60 -3.09 20.94
N ASP A 172 8.51 -3.86 21.02
CA ASP A 172 8.38 -5.01 21.91
C ASP A 172 9.29 -6.16 21.44
N ALA A 173 10.51 -6.17 21.98
CA ALA A 173 11.57 -7.15 21.76
C ALA A 173 11.12 -8.61 22.02
N ASN A 174 10.59 -9.25 20.99
CA ASN A 174 10.35 -10.70 20.91
C ASN A 174 10.94 -11.19 19.57
N PRO A 175 11.59 -12.37 19.49
CA PRO A 175 12.41 -12.80 18.34
C PRO A 175 11.59 -13.27 17.12
N ARG A 176 10.36 -12.78 16.98
CA ARG A 176 9.60 -12.82 15.74
C ARG A 176 9.38 -11.36 15.36
N ASP A 177 10.31 -10.78 14.61
CA ASP A 177 10.20 -9.41 14.10
C ASP A 177 8.83 -9.24 13.42
N VAL A 178 7.87 -8.64 14.14
CA VAL A 178 6.57 -8.28 13.59
C VAL A 178 6.72 -6.87 13.09
N GLU A 179 6.79 -6.77 11.78
CA GLU A 179 6.83 -5.53 11.04
C GLU A 179 5.41 -5.14 10.65
N PHE A 180 5.12 -3.88 10.84
CA PHE A 180 3.89 -3.25 10.43
C PHE A 180 4.18 -2.22 9.34
N MET A 181 3.16 -1.83 8.61
CA MET A 181 3.23 -0.73 7.67
C MET A 181 2.15 0.28 8.01
N GLN A 182 2.56 1.50 8.32
CA GLN A 182 1.65 2.61 8.54
C GLN A 182 1.35 3.23 7.19
N VAL A 183 0.07 3.37 6.85
CA VAL A 183 -0.41 4.01 5.64
C VAL A 183 -1.07 5.32 6.04
N ASP A 184 -0.51 6.44 5.60
CA ASP A 184 -1.08 7.76 5.79
C ASP A 184 -1.69 8.27 4.47
N THR A 185 -2.86 8.91 4.54
CA THR A 185 -3.54 9.51 3.39
C THR A 185 -3.85 10.97 3.69
N GLN A 186 -3.85 11.82 2.67
CA GLN A 186 -4.37 13.20 2.79
C GLN A 186 -5.90 13.21 2.91
N ALA A 187 -6.58 12.25 2.25
CA ALA A 187 -8.03 12.19 2.26
C ALA A 187 -8.60 11.84 3.64
N ASP A 188 -9.75 12.41 3.99
CA ASP A 188 -10.42 12.11 5.26
C ASP A 188 -10.80 10.64 5.37
N ILE A 189 -10.78 10.11 6.59
CA ILE A 189 -11.04 8.68 6.87
C ILE A 189 -12.40 8.16 6.40
N GLN A 190 -13.40 9.05 6.29
CA GLN A 190 -14.75 8.71 5.81
C GLN A 190 -14.89 8.84 4.29
N SER A 191 -13.87 9.33 3.59
CA SER A 191 -13.93 9.51 2.16
C SER A 191 -13.75 8.17 1.42
N PRO A 192 -14.47 7.95 0.31
CA PRO A 192 -14.24 6.79 -0.55
C PRO A 192 -12.82 6.78 -1.13
N GLU A 193 -12.20 7.95 -1.25
CA GLU A 193 -10.82 8.12 -1.71
C GLU A 193 -9.82 7.50 -0.74
N SER A 194 -9.99 7.70 0.58
CA SER A 194 -9.09 7.10 1.59
C SER A 194 -9.17 5.57 1.60
N ALA A 195 -10.38 4.99 1.48
CA ALA A 195 -10.55 3.55 1.36
C ALA A 195 -9.93 2.99 0.06
N MET A 196 -10.06 3.72 -1.05
CA MET A 196 -9.44 3.33 -2.32
C MET A 196 -7.91 3.40 -2.25
N LEU A 197 -7.34 4.41 -1.59
CA LEU A 197 -5.89 4.50 -1.34
C LEU A 197 -5.41 3.30 -0.52
N LEU A 198 -6.11 2.95 0.56
CA LEU A 198 -5.80 1.75 1.36
C LEU A 198 -5.78 0.47 0.51
N VAL A 199 -6.78 0.29 -0.36
CA VAL A 199 -6.83 -0.85 -1.31
C VAL A 199 -5.64 -0.82 -2.27
N CYS A 200 -5.18 0.35 -2.71
CA CYS A 200 -3.99 0.46 -3.55
C CYS A 200 -2.72 -0.03 -2.84
N PHE A 201 -2.52 0.34 -1.56
CA PHE A 201 -1.39 -0.15 -0.78
C PHE A 201 -1.47 -1.66 -0.55
N LEU A 202 -2.64 -2.18 -0.19
CA LEU A 202 -2.86 -3.62 -0.08
C LEU A 202 -2.56 -4.32 -1.41
N ALA A 203 -3.01 -3.78 -2.53
CA ALA A 203 -2.74 -4.36 -3.85
C ALA A 203 -1.25 -4.41 -4.17
N VAL A 204 -0.49 -3.37 -3.84
CA VAL A 204 0.98 -3.34 -4.01
C VAL A 204 1.65 -4.42 -3.16
N LEU A 205 1.23 -4.58 -1.90
CA LEU A 205 1.80 -5.57 -0.99
C LEU A 205 1.44 -7.01 -1.37
N VAL A 206 0.19 -7.24 -1.79
CA VAL A 206 -0.39 -8.57 -2.01
C VAL A 206 -0.06 -9.11 -3.39
N PHE A 207 -0.23 -8.29 -4.43
CA PHE A 207 0.06 -8.67 -5.82
C PHE A 207 1.48 -8.31 -6.26
N ARG A 208 2.32 -7.83 -5.32
CA ARG A 208 3.73 -7.48 -5.55
C ARG A 208 3.91 -6.57 -6.77
N LEU A 209 3.05 -5.56 -6.88
CA LEU A 209 3.13 -4.58 -7.98
C LEU A 209 4.42 -3.78 -7.82
N GLN A 210 5.47 -4.18 -8.54
CA GLN A 210 6.77 -3.53 -8.48
C GLN A 210 7.05 -2.72 -9.74
N ALA A 211 7.71 -1.59 -9.52
CA ALA A 211 8.22 -0.71 -10.57
C ALA A 211 9.53 -1.22 -11.20
N ASP A 212 10.17 -2.25 -10.66
CA ASP A 212 11.51 -2.66 -11.13
C ASP A 212 11.51 -3.81 -12.16
N GLY A 213 10.51 -3.84 -13.05
CA GLY A 213 10.52 -4.71 -14.24
C GLY A 213 10.26 -6.21 -13.98
N GLY A 214 10.07 -6.61 -12.73
CA GLY A 214 9.40 -7.86 -12.39
C GLY A 214 7.90 -7.69 -12.67
N GLY A 215 7.38 -8.38 -13.67
CA GLY A 215 5.93 -8.42 -13.91
C GLY A 215 5.17 -8.85 -12.65
N CYS A 216 3.85 -8.68 -12.63
CA CYS A 216 3.04 -9.20 -11.52
C CYS A 216 3.33 -10.68 -11.29
N VAL A 217 3.96 -10.98 -10.16
CA VAL A 217 4.07 -12.34 -9.68
C VAL A 217 2.75 -12.61 -8.99
N ALA A 218 1.82 -13.17 -9.76
CA ALA A 218 0.67 -13.89 -9.21
C ALA A 218 1.20 -15.24 -8.71
#